data_AF-A0A8J3T3Y7-F1
#
_entry.id   AF-A0A8J3T3Y7-F1
#
_cell.length_a   1.000
_cell.length_b   1.000
_cell.length_c   1.000
_cell.angle_alpha   90.00
_cell.angle_beta   90.00
_cell.angle_gamma   90.00
#
_symmetry.space_group_name_H-M   'P 1'
#
loop_
_entity.id
_entity.type
_entity.pdbx_description
1 polymer ?
#
loop_
_entity_poly.entity_id
_entity_poly.type
_entity_poly.pdbx_seq_one_letter_code
_entity_poly.pdbx_strand_id
1 'polypeptide(L)'
;MNAYRARLAPGSYLQLTHFCSCAPEVRDLEGVLLAMLGTGRARDLPEIVGFFDGLEPVEPGVVHLPEWKPDREVACPLGLGGICIAGGMGRKP
;
A
#
# COMPACT_ATOMS: atom_id res chain seq x y z
N MET A 1 -11.23 7.10 -0.33
CA MET A 1 -10.07 7.86 -0.84
C MET A 1 -10.47 9.01 -1.79
N ASN A 2 -11.49 8.86 -2.63
CA ASN A 2 -11.92 9.89 -3.61
C ASN A 2 -12.17 11.27 -3.00
N ALA A 3 -12.82 11.36 -1.84
CA ALA A 3 -13.10 12.64 -1.19
C ALA A 3 -11.83 13.44 -0.81
N TYR A 4 -10.74 12.76 -0.45
CA TYR A 4 -9.45 13.40 -0.15
C TYR A 4 -8.75 13.84 -1.45
N ARG A 5 -8.64 12.92 -2.43
CA ARG A 5 -8.03 13.21 -3.74
C ARG A 5 -8.70 14.36 -4.49
N ALA A 6 -10.04 14.46 -4.42
CA ALA A 6 -10.80 15.52 -5.05
C ALA A 6 -10.42 16.92 -4.54
N ARG A 7 -10.00 17.03 -3.27
CA ARG A 7 -9.64 18.29 -2.61
C ARG A 7 -8.19 18.71 -2.79
N LEU A 8 -7.33 17.83 -3.32
CA LEU A 8 -5.94 18.17 -3.63
C LEU A 8 -5.87 19.12 -4.82
N ALA A 9 -4.98 20.11 -4.78
CA ALA A 9 -4.67 20.93 -5.95
C ALA A 9 -3.89 20.11 -7.01
N PRO A 10 -3.96 20.46 -8.30
CA PRO A 10 -3.06 19.93 -9.33
C PRO A 10 -1.59 19.98 -8.89
N GLY A 11 -0.84 18.91 -9.15
CA GLY A 11 0.56 18.75 -8.73
C GLY A 11 0.79 18.28 -7.29
N SER A 12 -0.27 18.11 -6.48
CA SER A 12 -0.15 17.49 -5.15
C SER A 12 0.14 15.98 -5.25
N TYR A 13 0.59 15.38 -4.15
CA TYR A 13 0.85 13.94 -4.08
C TYR A 13 -0.03 13.26 -3.04
N LEU A 14 -0.42 12.01 -3.32
CA LEU A 14 -0.95 11.07 -2.36
C LEU A 14 0.10 9.99 -2.13
N GLN A 15 0.48 9.78 -0.88
CA GLN A 15 1.24 8.63 -0.43
C GLN A 15 0.35 7.79 0.48
N LEU A 16 0.32 6.48 0.26
CA LEU A 16 -0.49 5.55 1.03
C LEU A 16 0.26 4.24 1.24
N THR A 17 0.21 3.74 2.48
CA THR A 17 0.62 2.39 2.84
C THR A 17 -0.58 1.63 3.40
N HIS A 18 -0.66 0.33 3.14
CA HIS A 18 -1.82 -0.47 3.51
C HIS A 18 -1.48 -1.94 3.77
N PHE A 19 -2.16 -2.55 4.75
CA PHE A 19 -2.03 -3.99 4.98
C PHE A 19 -2.46 -4.78 3.75
N CYS A 20 -1.59 -5.67 3.29
CA CYS A 20 -1.75 -6.41 2.04
C CYS A 20 -2.08 -7.89 2.33
N SER A 21 -3.19 -8.39 1.82
CA SER A 21 -3.65 -9.79 2.01
C SER A 21 -3.04 -10.78 1.00
N CYS A 22 -1.83 -10.50 0.51
CA CYS A 22 -1.19 -11.23 -0.60
C CYS A 22 -0.80 -12.68 -0.26
N ALA A 23 -0.70 -13.03 1.03
CA ALA A 23 -0.40 -14.37 1.50
C ALA A 23 -1.48 -14.87 2.48
N PRO A 24 -1.83 -16.17 2.46
CA PRO A 24 -2.76 -16.77 3.43
C PRO A 24 -2.40 -16.46 4.89
N GLU A 25 -1.11 -16.52 5.23
CA GLU A 25 -0.59 -16.28 6.58
C GLU A 25 -0.83 -14.83 7.04
N VAL A 26 -0.89 -13.88 6.11
CA VAL A 26 -1.21 -12.47 6.42
C VAL A 26 -2.71 -12.29 6.67
N ARG A 27 -3.57 -13.12 6.06
CA ARG A 27 -5.01 -13.10 6.34
C ARG A 27 -5.33 -13.62 7.75
N ASP A 28 -4.60 -14.61 8.23
CA ASP A 28 -4.75 -15.08 9.61
C ASP A 28 -4.31 -14.00 10.62
N LEU A 29 -3.33 -13.17 10.25
CA LEU A 29 -2.90 -12.01 11.05
C LEU A 29 -3.96 -10.89 11.07
N GLU A 30 -4.85 -10.82 10.08
CA GLU A 30 -5.91 -9.81 10.03
C GLU A 30 -6.80 -9.86 11.28
N GLY A 31 -7.14 -11.05 11.77
CA GLY A 31 -7.93 -11.22 13.00
C GLY A 31 -7.23 -10.63 14.23
N VAL A 32 -5.91 -10.82 14.33
CA VAL A 32 -5.09 -10.26 15.42
C VAL A 32 -4.97 -8.75 15.29
N LEU A 33 -4.74 -8.24 14.08
CA LEU A 33 -4.68 -6.79 13.81
C LEU A 33 -6.02 -6.11 14.13
N LEU A 34 -7.14 -6.71 13.75
CA LEU A 34 -8.49 -6.24 14.06
C LEU A 34 -8.74 -6.20 15.57
N ALA A 35 -8.36 -7.26 16.29
CA ALA A 35 -8.50 -7.31 17.75
C ALA A 35 -7.67 -6.23 18.45
N MET A 36 -6.47 -5.92 17.94
CA MET A 36 -5.59 -4.89 18.51
C MET A 36 -5.98 -3.46 18.13
N LEU A 37 -6.35 -3.22 16.87
CA LEU A 37 -6.62 -1.88 16.32
C LEU A 37 -8.10 -1.48 16.43
N GLY A 38 -8.97 -2.40 16.83
CA GLY A 38 -10.42 -2.24 16.91
C GLY A 38 -11.13 -2.27 15.56
N THR A 39 -10.51 -1.71 14.51
CA THR A 39 -11.03 -1.73 13.13
C THR A 39 -9.89 -1.82 12.12
N GLY A 40 -10.16 -2.39 10.95
CA GLY A 40 -9.17 -2.60 9.91
C GLY A 40 -9.72 -3.46 8.77
N ARG A 41 -8.97 -3.54 7.68
CA ARG A 41 -9.20 -4.51 6.61
C ARG A 41 -7.91 -4.62 5.81
N ALA A 42 -7.40 -5.84 5.66
CA ALA A 42 -6.36 -6.10 4.68
C ALA A 42 -6.96 -6.13 3.27
N ARG A 43 -6.21 -5.63 2.29
CA ARG A 43 -6.66 -5.57 0.88
C ARG A 43 -5.66 -6.27 -0.01
N ASP A 44 -6.10 -6.79 -1.14
CA ASP A 44 -5.15 -7.30 -2.12
C ASP A 44 -4.44 -6.15 -2.86
N LEU A 45 -3.38 -6.48 -3.62
CA LEU A 45 -2.62 -5.48 -4.37
C LEU A 45 -3.50 -4.68 -5.35
N PRO A 46 -4.37 -5.31 -6.17
CA PRO A 46 -5.28 -4.59 -7.06
C PRO A 46 -6.19 -3.57 -6.35
N GLU A 47 -6.77 -3.92 -5.20
CA GLU A 47 -7.57 -3.00 -4.40
C GLU A 47 -6.75 -1.81 -3.89
N ILE A 48 -5.48 -2.04 -3.50
CA ILE A 48 -4.58 -0.97 -3.05
C ILE A 48 -4.21 -0.06 -4.23
N VAL A 49 -3.93 -0.62 -5.40
CA VAL A 49 -3.68 0.12 -6.65
C VAL A 49 -4.86 1.03 -6.99
N GLY A 50 -6.10 0.57 -6.81
CA GLY A 50 -7.31 1.36 -7.05
C GLY A 50 -7.41 2.66 -6.23
N PHE A 51 -6.70 2.76 -5.10
CA PHE A 51 -6.63 4.03 -4.35
C PHE A 51 -5.86 5.13 -5.08
N PHE A 52 -5.14 4.80 -6.16
CA PHE A 52 -4.36 5.71 -6.98
C PHE A 52 -5.02 6.02 -8.34
N ASP A 53 -6.20 5.46 -8.65
CA ASP A 53 -6.94 5.73 -9.89
C ASP A 53 -7.06 7.22 -10.24
N GLY A 54 -6.64 7.61 -11.45
CA GLY A 54 -6.66 9.00 -11.91
C GLY A 54 -5.54 9.88 -11.36
N LEU A 55 -4.55 9.29 -10.68
CA LEU A 55 -3.27 9.92 -10.37
C LEU A 55 -2.18 9.40 -11.33
N GLU A 56 -1.15 10.19 -11.55
CA GLU A 56 0.07 9.79 -12.23
C GLU A 56 0.94 8.98 -11.24
N PRO A 57 1.24 7.70 -11.50
CA PRO A 57 2.04 6.89 -10.58
C PRO A 57 3.48 7.41 -10.50
N VAL A 58 4.02 7.47 -9.29
CA VAL A 58 5.45 7.66 -9.07
C VAL A 58 6.11 6.29 -9.05
N GLU A 59 7.09 6.08 -9.93
CA GLU A 59 7.83 4.81 -10.03
C GLU A 59 8.43 4.38 -8.68
N PRO A 60 8.32 3.11 -8.27
CA PRO A 60 7.88 1.94 -9.07
C PRO A 60 6.36 1.68 -9.06
N GLY A 61 5.54 2.63 -8.64
CA GLY A 61 4.11 2.44 -8.44
C GLY A 61 3.79 1.86 -7.07
N VAL A 62 2.88 0.88 -7.04
CA VAL A 62 2.47 0.18 -5.80
C VAL A 62 3.19 -1.16 -5.72
N VAL A 63 4.04 -1.32 -4.70
CA VAL A 63 4.83 -2.52 -4.42
C VAL A 63 4.80 -2.84 -2.92
N HIS A 64 5.40 -3.95 -2.49
CA HIS A 64 5.63 -4.16 -1.06
C HIS A 64 6.63 -3.12 -0.53
N LEU A 65 6.43 -2.63 0.69
CA LEU A 65 7.18 -1.48 1.20
C LEU A 65 8.71 -1.61 1.12
N PRO A 66 9.34 -2.78 1.40
CA PRO A 66 10.78 -2.92 1.25
C PRO A 66 11.28 -2.64 -0.17
N GLU A 67 10.45 -2.85 -1.19
CA GLU A 67 10.81 -2.69 -2.61
C GLU A 67 10.62 -1.25 -3.11
N TRP A 68 10.00 -0.36 -2.32
CA TRP A 68 9.73 1.01 -2.75
C TRP A 68 10.96 1.91 -2.58
N LYS A 69 11.70 2.14 -3.67
CA LYS A 69 12.94 2.97 -3.73
C LYS A 69 13.90 2.72 -2.55
N PRO A 70 14.36 1.49 -2.32
CA PRO A 70 15.23 1.19 -1.19
C PRO A 70 16.63 1.79 -1.38
N ASP A 71 17.24 2.24 -0.27
CA ASP A 71 18.61 2.77 -0.29
C ASP A 71 19.68 1.67 -0.50
N ARG A 72 19.31 0.41 -0.32
CA ARG A 72 20.17 -0.77 -0.44
C ARG A 72 19.41 -1.93 -1.08
N GLU A 73 20.16 -2.92 -1.57
CA GLU A 73 19.57 -4.14 -2.11
C GLU A 73 18.70 -4.85 -1.06
N VAL A 74 17.53 -5.30 -1.50
CA VAL A 74 16.55 -5.99 -0.69
C VAL A 74 16.71 -7.47 -0.91
N ALA A 75 16.91 -8.23 0.17
CA ALA A 75 17.02 -9.67 0.07
C ALA A 75 15.69 -10.30 -0.38
N CYS A 76 15.76 -11.14 -1.40
CA CYS A 76 14.62 -11.87 -1.95
C CYS A 76 14.74 -13.39 -1.66
N PRO A 77 13.63 -14.10 -1.41
CA PRO A 77 12.27 -13.59 -1.33
C PRO A 77 11.99 -12.82 -0.03
N LEU A 78 11.04 -11.90 -0.06
CA LEU A 78 10.59 -11.19 1.14
C LEU A 78 9.95 -12.16 2.14
N GLY A 79 10.25 -11.98 3.42
CA GLY A 79 9.55 -12.68 4.50
C GLY A 79 8.14 -12.11 4.73
N LEU A 80 7.35 -12.75 5.61
CA LEU A 80 5.97 -12.36 5.94
C LEU A 80 5.85 -10.87 6.33
N GLY A 81 6.78 -10.36 7.13
CA GLY A 81 6.80 -8.94 7.51
C GLY A 81 7.12 -7.99 6.36
N GLY A 82 7.79 -8.47 5.30
CA GLY A 82 8.07 -7.68 4.11
C GLY A 82 6.88 -7.58 3.16
N ILE A 83 6.05 -8.62 3.10
CA ILE A 83 4.89 -8.67 2.19
C ILE A 83 3.58 -8.20 2.84
N CYS A 84 3.54 -8.01 4.16
CA CYS A 84 2.31 -7.67 4.87
C CYS A 84 1.83 -6.23 4.65
N ILE A 85 2.67 -5.34 4.09
CA ILE A 85 2.31 -3.97 3.77
C ILE A 85 2.76 -3.65 2.35
N ALA A 86 1.83 -3.09 1.56
CA ALA A 86 2.12 -2.52 0.26
C ALA A 86 1.83 -1.02 0.27
N GLY A 87 2.46 -0.29 -0.64
CA GLY A 87 2.27 1.14 -0.72
C GLY A 87 2.82 1.74 -1.99
N GLY A 88 2.45 2.99 -2.23
CA GLY A 88 2.87 3.73 -3.40
C GLY A 88 2.60 5.21 -3.25
N MET A 89 2.94 5.94 -4.31
CA MET A 89 2.71 7.37 -4.40
C MET A 89 2.15 7.72 -5.78
N GLY A 90 1.19 8.64 -5.82
CA GLY A 90 0.61 9.16 -7.05
C GLY A 90 0.54 10.68 -7.02
N ARG A 91 0.91 11.33 -8.12
CA ARG A 91 0.79 12.78 -8.34
C ARG A 91 -0.56 13.09 -8.96
N LYS A 92 -1.25 14.10 -8.46
CA LYS A 92 -2.47 14.61 -9.11
C LYS A 92 -2.07 15.43 -10.34
N PRO A 93 -2.64 15.15 -11.53
CA PRO A 93 -2.43 15.96 -12.72
C PRO A 93 -2.67 17.45 -12.45
#